data_AF-A0A1J3FPW7-F1
#
_entry.id   AF-A0A1J3FPW7-F1
#
_cell.length_a   1.000
_cell.length_b   1.000
_cell.length_c   1.000
_cell.angle_alpha   90.00
_cell.angle_beta   90.00
_cell.angle_gamma   90.00
#
_symmetry.space_group_name_H-M   'P 1'
#
loop_
_entity.id
_entity.type
_entity.pdbx_description
1 polymer ?
#
loop_
_entity_poly.entity_id
_entity_poly.type
_entity_poly.pdbx_seq_one_letter_code
_entity_poly.pdbx_strand_id
1 'polypeptide(L)'
;MGSSQSALVGDEDDEEEEETDGGEEEEENDNGGSNIRELDNLLVKRVLDQEPEMLPCHSSASPLSPQLSSLGTPRIGPSIKVWDPYNVLSPPPPPPHPTLLPPPIFSRIASGDEDRAVTEVYLISHGECDLNLRPDLIGGRSHVAALTANGKRQARALAVFLKSQGVRFTSVYSSPLDRARSMAVSVCQEMSFSEEHVHSSDALIEMSLGDWEGCNQSEIEIYKPEILSLIDKCQPDFTSPSGESLRQVEFRMVQFL
;
A
#
# COMPACT_ATOMS: atom_id res chain seq x y z
N MET A 1 61.01 18.98 9.85
CA MET A 1 62.38 19.38 9.43
C MET A 1 62.83 18.37 8.39
N GLY A 2 63.22 18.73 7.16
CA GLY A 2 63.19 20.01 6.47
C GLY A 2 63.42 19.78 4.96
N SER A 3 62.98 20.71 4.10
CA SER A 3 63.06 20.60 2.63
C SER A 3 64.49 20.72 2.08
N SER A 4 64.72 20.25 0.84
CA SER A 4 65.41 21.00 -0.23
C SER A 4 65.31 20.28 -1.60
N GLN A 5 65.41 21.05 -2.69
CA GLN A 5 65.09 20.68 -4.09
C GLN A 5 66.34 20.54 -4.98
N SER A 6 66.19 19.90 -6.16
CA SER A 6 66.74 20.28 -7.49
C SER A 6 66.57 19.14 -8.51
N ALA A 7 66.55 19.29 -9.85
CA ALA A 7 66.16 20.38 -10.79
C ALA A 7 66.36 19.89 -12.25
N LEU A 8 65.88 20.68 -13.24
CA LEU A 8 66.17 20.70 -14.71
C LEU A 8 65.18 19.97 -15.66
N VAL A 9 64.46 20.73 -16.52
CA VAL A 9 64.61 20.93 -18.00
C VAL A 9 64.20 19.67 -18.81
N GLY A 10 63.35 19.66 -19.84
CA GLY A 10 62.69 20.67 -20.72
C GLY A 10 61.88 19.90 -21.80
N ASP A 11 61.24 20.42 -22.87
CA ASP A 11 60.92 21.77 -23.42
C ASP A 11 59.64 21.57 -24.33
N GLU A 12 58.70 22.53 -24.49
CA GLU A 12 58.41 23.38 -25.71
C GLU A 12 58.53 22.70 -27.10
N ASP A 13 57.67 22.86 -28.12
CA ASP A 13 56.35 23.50 -28.30
C ASP A 13 55.69 22.97 -29.62
N ASP A 14 54.41 23.31 -29.88
CA ASP A 14 53.91 23.93 -31.14
C ASP A 14 52.42 23.65 -31.42
N GLU A 15 51.70 24.74 -31.70
CA GLU A 15 50.29 24.85 -32.09
C GLU A 15 50.14 24.73 -33.62
N GLU A 16 48.91 24.57 -34.13
CA GLU A 16 48.31 25.58 -35.02
C GLU A 16 46.83 25.27 -35.30
N GLU A 17 46.06 26.35 -35.49
CA GLU A 17 44.61 26.37 -35.77
C GLU A 17 44.35 26.27 -37.29
N GLU A 18 43.08 26.13 -37.70
CA GLU A 18 42.47 27.08 -38.66
C GLU A 18 40.94 26.89 -38.73
N GLU A 19 40.20 27.99 -38.84
CA GLU A 19 38.75 28.02 -39.09
C GLU A 19 38.42 28.00 -40.60
N THR A 20 37.20 27.65 -41.00
CA THR A 20 36.41 28.56 -41.89
C THR A 20 34.91 28.25 -42.05
N ASP A 21 34.20 29.36 -42.15
CA ASP A 21 32.79 29.70 -42.46
C ASP A 21 32.04 29.00 -43.63
N GLY A 22 30.69 29.03 -43.57
CA GLY A 22 29.84 29.31 -44.74
C GLY A 22 28.83 28.25 -45.24
N GLY A 23 27.54 28.61 -45.35
CA GLY A 23 26.58 28.01 -46.32
C GLY A 23 25.15 27.74 -45.84
N GLU A 24 24.15 28.25 -46.56
CA GLU A 24 22.69 28.08 -46.31
C GLU A 24 21.98 27.22 -47.40
N GLU A 25 20.69 26.91 -47.15
CA GLU A 25 19.57 26.60 -48.09
C GLU A 25 19.39 25.21 -48.79
N GLU A 26 18.23 24.62 -48.44
CA GLU A 26 17.13 24.01 -49.24
C GLU A 26 17.23 22.71 -50.10
N GLU A 27 16.22 21.87 -49.81
CA GLU A 27 15.47 20.80 -50.52
C GLU A 27 15.92 20.19 -51.89
N GLU A 28 15.84 18.85 -52.01
CA GLU A 28 14.73 18.21 -52.76
C GLU A 28 14.59 16.67 -52.55
N ASN A 29 13.36 16.20 -52.79
CA ASN A 29 12.73 14.86 -52.70
C ASN A 29 13.51 13.59 -53.13
N ASP A 30 13.22 12.44 -52.47
CA ASP A 30 12.50 11.32 -53.15
C ASP A 30 11.72 10.36 -52.21
N ASN A 31 10.38 10.42 -52.35
CA ASN A 31 9.33 9.40 -52.28
C ASN A 31 9.50 8.01 -51.59
N GLY A 32 8.45 7.61 -50.84
CA GLY A 32 7.96 6.21 -50.84
C GLY A 32 8.09 5.37 -49.55
N GLY A 33 7.12 5.48 -48.62
CA GLY A 33 7.09 4.61 -47.42
C GLY A 33 5.82 4.61 -46.56
N SER A 34 4.73 5.23 -47.02
CA SER A 34 3.50 5.48 -46.24
C SER A 34 2.57 4.26 -46.15
N ASN A 35 3.06 3.14 -45.59
CA ASN A 35 2.21 1.95 -45.33
C ASN A 35 2.57 1.17 -44.05
N ILE A 36 3.73 1.40 -43.42
CA ILE A 36 4.10 0.72 -42.16
C ILE A 36 3.38 1.35 -40.95
N ARG A 37 3.19 2.68 -40.95
CA ARG A 37 2.59 3.42 -39.83
C ARG A 37 1.08 3.20 -39.63
N GLU A 38 0.34 2.75 -40.64
CA GLU A 38 -1.10 2.43 -40.48
C GLU A 38 -1.33 1.02 -39.90
N LEU A 39 -0.43 0.06 -40.17
CA LEU A 39 -0.55 -1.29 -39.61
C LEU A 39 -0.24 -1.31 -38.10
N ASP A 40 0.77 -0.56 -37.65
CA ASP A 40 1.07 -0.39 -36.21
C ASP A 40 -0.12 0.24 -35.46
N ASN A 41 -0.73 1.30 -36.00
CA ASN A 41 -1.89 1.96 -35.40
C ASN A 41 -3.14 1.05 -35.32
N LEU A 42 -3.22 -0.01 -36.12
CA LEU A 42 -4.28 -1.02 -36.04
C LEU A 42 -3.97 -2.15 -35.05
N LEU A 43 -2.70 -2.51 -34.85
CA LEU A 43 -2.30 -3.48 -33.81
C LEU A 43 -2.42 -2.89 -32.39
N VAL A 44 -2.02 -1.63 -32.20
CA VAL A 44 -2.16 -0.89 -30.92
C VAL A 44 -3.61 -0.85 -30.43
N LYS A 45 -4.59 -0.97 -31.32
CA LYS A 45 -6.02 -0.85 -31.00
C LYS A 45 -6.71 -2.15 -30.56
N ARG A 46 -5.97 -3.23 -30.28
CA ARG A 46 -6.50 -4.50 -29.76
C ARG A 46 -5.67 -5.16 -28.64
N VAL A 47 -4.85 -4.39 -27.93
CA VAL A 47 -4.54 -4.79 -26.55
C VAL A 47 -5.79 -4.51 -25.73
N LEU A 48 -6.32 -5.55 -25.09
CA LEU A 48 -7.45 -5.41 -24.19
C LEU A 48 -6.92 -4.78 -22.90
N ASP A 49 -7.24 -3.50 -22.69
CA ASP A 49 -7.09 -2.83 -21.39
C ASP A 49 -8.07 -3.46 -20.40
N GLN A 50 -7.70 -4.65 -19.91
CA GLN A 50 -8.30 -5.23 -18.72
C GLN A 50 -7.61 -4.57 -17.53
N GLU A 51 -8.17 -3.45 -17.08
CA GLU A 51 -7.76 -2.78 -15.85
C GLU A 51 -7.66 -3.83 -14.73
N PRO A 52 -6.55 -3.89 -13.97
CA PRO A 52 -6.52 -4.73 -12.79
C PRO A 52 -7.56 -4.20 -11.80
N GLU A 53 -8.62 -4.98 -11.53
CA GLU A 53 -9.64 -4.69 -10.51
C GLU A 53 -9.07 -4.78 -9.08
N MET A 54 -8.01 -4.04 -8.79
CA MET A 54 -7.63 -3.67 -7.43
C MET A 54 -8.51 -2.50 -6.98
N LEU A 55 -9.78 -2.82 -6.70
CA LEU A 55 -10.69 -1.90 -6.03
C LEU A 55 -10.02 -1.39 -4.75
N PRO A 56 -10.01 -0.06 -4.48
CA PRO A 56 -9.47 0.46 -3.24
C PRO A 56 -10.17 -0.20 -2.05
N CYS A 57 -9.38 -0.75 -1.12
CA CYS A 57 -9.89 -1.37 0.09
C CYS A 57 -10.44 -0.31 1.06
N HIS A 58 -11.61 0.23 0.75
CA HIS A 58 -12.33 1.16 1.62
C HIS A 58 -12.65 0.47 2.95
N SER A 59 -12.42 1.17 4.07
CA SER A 59 -12.79 0.66 5.38
C SER A 59 -14.29 0.36 5.41
N SER A 60 -14.65 -0.86 5.82
CA SER A 60 -16.02 -1.39 5.77
C SER A 60 -16.92 -0.85 6.89
N ALA A 61 -16.57 0.32 7.41
CA ALA A 61 -16.87 0.77 8.78
C ALA A 61 -17.30 2.23 8.88
N SER A 62 -17.36 2.97 7.78
CA SER A 62 -18.09 4.24 7.74
C SER A 62 -19.50 3.96 7.21
N PRO A 63 -20.59 4.51 7.81
CA PRO A 63 -21.97 4.26 7.37
C PRO A 63 -22.32 4.69 5.93
N LEU A 64 -21.34 5.24 5.20
CA LEU A 64 -21.47 5.83 3.87
C LEU A 64 -20.52 5.19 2.84
N SER A 65 -19.78 4.13 3.18
CA SER A 65 -19.03 3.36 2.18
C SER A 65 -20.02 2.74 1.18
N PRO A 66 -19.92 3.01 -0.14
CA PRO A 66 -20.90 2.54 -1.11
C PRO A 66 -20.92 1.01 -1.14
N GLN A 67 -22.05 0.43 -0.72
CA GLN A 67 -22.30 -1.00 -0.83
C GLN A 67 -22.34 -1.38 -2.32
N LEU A 68 -21.34 -2.13 -2.78
CA LEU A 68 -21.34 -2.72 -4.14
C LEU A 68 -22.66 -3.46 -4.37
N SER A 69 -23.45 -2.96 -5.32
CA SER A 69 -24.84 -3.36 -5.58
C SER A 69 -25.05 -4.88 -5.56
N SER A 70 -25.81 -5.35 -4.57
CA SER A 70 -26.06 -6.77 -4.33
C SER A 70 -27.17 -7.35 -5.23
N LEU A 71 -27.10 -7.10 -6.54
CA LEU A 71 -28.06 -7.61 -7.53
C LEU A 71 -27.36 -8.58 -8.50
N GLY A 72 -27.38 -9.87 -8.16
CA GLY A 72 -27.27 -10.95 -9.17
C GLY A 72 -26.26 -12.06 -8.91
N THR A 73 -25.24 -11.87 -8.07
CA THR A 73 -24.19 -12.90 -7.85
C THR A 73 -24.26 -13.53 -6.45
N PRO A 74 -24.35 -14.87 -6.34
CA PRO A 74 -24.20 -15.55 -5.06
C PRO A 74 -22.73 -15.44 -4.62
N ARG A 75 -22.45 -14.64 -3.58
CA ARG A 75 -21.11 -14.47 -3.02
C ARG A 75 -20.72 -15.72 -2.21
N ILE A 76 -20.18 -16.73 -2.89
CA ILE A 76 -19.73 -18.01 -2.30
C ILE A 76 -18.24 -17.88 -1.91
N GLY A 77 -17.93 -16.89 -1.08
CA GLY A 77 -16.56 -16.56 -0.65
C GLY A 77 -16.54 -15.92 0.74
N PRO A 78 -15.36 -15.77 1.36
CA PRO A 78 -15.26 -15.21 2.71
C PRO A 78 -15.76 -13.76 2.77
N SER A 79 -16.42 -13.42 3.87
CA SER A 79 -16.90 -12.05 4.13
C SER A 79 -15.76 -11.23 4.73
N ILE A 80 -15.05 -10.48 3.88
CA ILE A 80 -13.89 -9.67 4.28
C ILE A 80 -14.36 -8.30 4.79
N LYS A 81 -13.94 -7.92 6.00
CA LYS A 81 -14.26 -6.65 6.67
C LYS A 81 -12.96 -5.95 7.06
N VAL A 82 -12.70 -4.79 6.46
CA VAL A 82 -11.49 -3.98 6.69
C VAL A 82 -11.76 -2.89 7.72
N TRP A 83 -10.94 -2.86 8.77
CA TRP A 83 -11.06 -1.96 9.92
C TRP A 83 -9.77 -1.18 10.14
N ASP A 84 -9.89 0.14 10.02
CA ASP A 84 -8.84 1.09 10.40
C ASP A 84 -9.18 1.70 11.78
N PRO A 85 -8.40 1.43 12.84
CA PRO A 85 -8.65 1.95 14.18
C PRO A 85 -8.59 3.47 14.29
N TYR A 86 -7.90 4.16 13.38
CA TYR A 86 -7.81 5.62 13.39
C TYR A 86 -9.18 6.28 13.27
N ASN A 87 -10.04 5.71 12.43
CA ASN A 87 -11.38 6.23 12.15
C ASN A 87 -12.44 5.83 13.18
N VAL A 88 -12.12 4.90 14.10
CA VAL A 88 -13.08 4.40 15.11
C VAL A 88 -13.43 5.45 16.17
N LEU A 89 -12.57 6.44 16.38
CA LEU A 89 -12.81 7.56 17.30
C LEU A 89 -13.28 8.85 16.59
N SER A 90 -13.41 8.82 15.26
CA SER A 90 -13.92 9.97 14.50
C SER A 90 -15.40 10.21 14.85
N PRO A 91 -15.86 11.48 14.95
CA PRO A 91 -17.28 11.75 15.16
C PRO A 91 -18.10 11.15 14.01
N PRO A 92 -19.28 10.56 14.30
CA PRO A 92 -20.10 9.94 13.26
C PRO A 92 -20.51 11.01 12.22
N PRO A 93 -20.55 10.67 10.92
CA PRO A 93 -21.04 11.59 9.91
C PRO A 93 -22.49 11.98 10.23
N PRO A 94 -22.93 13.19 9.84
CA PRO A 94 -24.29 13.64 10.09
C PRO A 94 -25.30 12.66 9.48
N PRO A 95 -26.42 12.38 10.17
CA PRO A 95 -27.41 11.44 9.68
C PRO A 95 -27.99 11.92 8.33
N PRO A 96 -28.22 11.02 7.36
CA PRO A 96 -28.85 11.40 6.10
C PRO A 96 -30.25 11.97 6.37
N HIS A 97 -30.68 12.90 5.50
CA HIS A 97 -32.06 13.37 5.47
C HIS A 97 -33.02 12.17 5.32
N PRO A 98 -34.25 12.24 5.88
CA PRO A 98 -35.15 11.10 5.97
C PRO A 98 -35.70 10.68 4.60
N THR A 99 -34.92 9.86 3.89
CA THR A 99 -35.40 9.08 2.74
C THR A 99 -36.05 7.79 3.27
N LEU A 100 -37.19 7.43 2.67
CA LEU A 100 -37.96 6.24 3.02
C LEU A 100 -37.27 4.96 2.50
N LEU A 101 -36.15 4.60 3.10
CA LEU A 101 -35.54 3.28 2.93
C LEU A 101 -36.18 2.27 3.90
N PRO A 102 -36.54 1.06 3.45
CA PRO A 102 -37.01 0.00 4.35
C PRO A 102 -35.89 -0.41 5.32
N PRO A 103 -36.22 -0.97 6.49
CA PRO A 103 -35.20 -1.44 7.43
C PRO A 103 -34.31 -2.51 6.79
N PRO A 104 -33.05 -2.65 7.24
CA PRO A 104 -32.17 -3.70 6.74
C PRO A 104 -32.77 -5.06 7.08
N ILE A 105 -33.32 -5.73 6.06
CA ILE A 105 -33.72 -7.13 6.15
C ILE A 105 -32.43 -7.95 6.22
N PHE A 106 -31.97 -8.22 7.45
CA PHE A 106 -31.03 -9.30 7.68
C PHE A 106 -31.65 -10.57 7.11
N SER A 107 -31.05 -11.10 6.05
CA SER A 107 -31.49 -12.35 5.44
C SER A 107 -31.29 -13.48 6.43
N ARG A 108 -32.36 -13.81 7.16
CA ARG A 108 -32.52 -15.15 7.71
C ARG A 108 -32.70 -16.07 6.52
N ILE A 109 -31.60 -16.70 6.10
CA ILE A 109 -31.64 -17.73 5.07
C ILE A 109 -32.64 -18.79 5.54
N ALA A 110 -33.69 -18.98 4.74
CA ALA A 110 -34.68 -20.00 4.99
C ALA A 110 -34.05 -21.37 4.73
N SER A 111 -34.33 -22.29 5.67
CA SER A 111 -34.18 -23.75 5.56
C SER A 111 -33.89 -24.32 4.16
N GLY A 112 -32.73 -24.97 4.02
CA GLY A 112 -32.53 -26.01 2.99
C GLY A 112 -31.44 -25.73 1.95
N ASP A 113 -30.18 -25.63 2.38
CA ASP A 113 -29.04 -26.14 1.60
C ASP A 113 -27.91 -26.55 2.58
N GLU A 114 -26.93 -27.34 2.12
CA GLU A 114 -25.95 -28.02 2.99
C GLU A 114 -24.98 -27.10 3.77
N ASP A 115 -24.37 -27.67 4.82
CA ASP A 115 -23.49 -27.09 5.84
C ASP A 115 -22.17 -26.51 5.28
N ARG A 116 -22.25 -25.47 4.43
CA ARG A 116 -21.10 -24.72 3.92
C ARG A 116 -20.73 -23.62 4.91
N ALA A 117 -19.78 -23.91 5.79
CA ALA A 117 -19.20 -22.94 6.71
C ALA A 117 -18.71 -21.68 5.97
N VAL A 118 -19.34 -20.54 6.26
CA VAL A 118 -18.91 -19.23 5.77
C VAL A 118 -17.83 -18.69 6.72
N THR A 119 -16.62 -18.48 6.20
CA THR A 119 -15.55 -17.80 6.93
C THR A 119 -15.72 -16.28 6.84
N GLU A 120 -15.82 -15.60 7.98
CA GLU A 120 -15.70 -14.14 8.03
C GLU A 120 -14.26 -13.76 8.39
N VAL A 121 -13.67 -12.83 7.63
CA VAL A 121 -12.27 -12.38 7.81
C VAL A 121 -12.28 -10.91 8.21
N TYR A 122 -11.66 -10.60 9.34
CA TYR A 122 -11.54 -9.24 9.87
C TYR A 122 -10.09 -8.78 9.71
N LEU A 123 -9.84 -7.87 8.76
CA LEU A 123 -8.53 -7.25 8.56
C LEU A 123 -8.48 -5.98 9.42
N ILE A 124 -7.62 -5.97 10.43
CA ILE A 124 -7.51 -4.89 11.42
C ILE A 124 -6.11 -4.29 11.34
N SER A 125 -6.00 -3.04 10.91
CA SER A 125 -4.75 -2.29 10.97
C SER A 125 -4.33 -2.03 12.42
N HIS A 126 -3.06 -1.71 12.67
CA HIS A 126 -2.65 -1.25 14.00
C HIS A 126 -3.24 0.14 14.29
N GLY A 127 -3.49 0.43 15.57
CA GLY A 127 -3.79 1.80 16.01
C GLY A 127 -2.55 2.69 16.03
N GLU A 128 -2.72 3.92 16.48
CA GLU A 128 -1.64 4.91 16.58
C GLU A 128 -0.46 4.41 17.43
N CYS A 129 0.74 4.41 16.84
CA CYS A 129 1.99 4.03 17.47
C CYS A 129 3.03 5.15 17.44
N ASP A 130 4.12 5.00 18.19
CA ASP A 130 5.16 6.04 18.34
C ASP A 130 5.77 6.50 17.00
N LEU A 131 5.87 5.62 16.00
CA LEU A 131 6.33 5.99 14.65
C LEU A 131 5.35 6.92 13.92
N ASN A 132 4.04 6.84 14.21
CA ASN A 132 3.07 7.77 13.63
C ASN A 132 3.19 9.18 14.22
N LEU A 133 3.83 9.33 15.38
CA LEU A 133 4.20 10.62 15.96
C LEU A 133 5.54 11.15 15.39
N ARG A 134 6.22 10.37 14.55
CA ARG A 134 7.45 10.70 13.83
C ARG A 134 7.24 10.62 12.32
N PRO A 135 6.36 11.48 11.75
CA PRO A 135 6.11 11.52 10.29
C PRO A 135 7.32 12.03 9.50
N ASP A 136 8.40 12.44 10.18
CA ASP A 136 9.69 12.74 9.58
C ASP A 136 10.50 11.48 9.26
N LEU A 137 10.17 10.33 9.86
CA LEU A 137 10.87 9.06 9.67
C LEU A 137 10.07 8.08 8.79
N ILE A 138 10.79 7.10 8.25
CA ILE A 138 10.21 6.02 7.45
C ILE A 138 10.11 4.76 8.31
N GLY A 139 8.88 4.36 8.65
CA GLY A 139 8.63 3.32 9.66
C GLY A 139 8.93 1.90 9.21
N GLY A 140 8.45 1.49 8.01
CA GLY A 140 8.64 0.15 7.45
C GLY A 140 8.45 -1.00 8.45
N ARG A 141 9.39 -1.94 8.44
CA ARG A 141 9.46 -3.10 9.35
C ARG A 141 10.09 -2.79 10.72
N SER A 142 10.27 -1.52 11.09
CA SER A 142 10.77 -1.16 12.42
C SER A 142 9.93 -1.80 13.54
N HIS A 143 10.62 -2.59 14.37
CA HIS A 143 10.03 -3.32 15.48
C HIS A 143 9.61 -2.40 16.64
N VAL A 144 10.40 -1.35 16.93
CA VAL A 144 10.25 -0.52 18.13
C VAL A 144 9.21 0.58 17.89
N ALA A 145 7.95 0.19 17.97
CA ALA A 145 6.80 1.07 17.73
C ALA A 145 5.62 0.66 18.62
N ALA A 146 5.61 1.08 19.88
CA ALA A 146 4.53 0.75 20.80
C ALA A 146 3.27 1.57 20.46
N LEU A 147 2.08 1.02 20.77
CA LEU A 147 0.85 1.82 20.68
C LEU A 147 0.86 2.95 21.70
N THR A 148 0.53 4.16 21.23
CA THR A 148 0.40 5.34 22.08
C THR A 148 -0.80 5.19 23.03
N ALA A 149 -0.94 6.14 23.96
CA ALA A 149 -2.16 6.23 24.76
C ALA A 149 -3.44 6.37 23.89
N ASN A 150 -3.33 6.99 22.71
CA ASN A 150 -4.43 7.10 21.76
C ASN A 150 -4.68 5.79 21.01
N GLY A 151 -3.64 5.12 20.52
CA GLY A 151 -3.74 3.80 19.88
C GLY A 151 -4.42 2.77 20.78
N LYS A 152 -4.10 2.79 22.08
CA LYS A 152 -4.78 1.95 23.10
C LYS A 152 -6.26 2.30 23.31
N ARG A 153 -6.67 3.56 23.08
CA ARG A 153 -8.11 3.94 23.07
C ARG A 153 -8.81 3.46 21.80
N GLN A 154 -8.17 3.62 20.64
CA GLN A 154 -8.67 3.13 19.35
C GLN A 154 -8.89 1.61 19.38
N ALA A 155 -7.92 0.84 19.91
CA ALA A 155 -8.02 -0.61 20.07
C ALA A 155 -9.24 -1.04 20.92
N ARG A 156 -9.43 -0.41 22.09
CA ARG A 156 -10.60 -0.68 22.95
C ARG A 156 -11.91 -0.29 22.29
N ALA A 157 -11.96 0.87 21.62
CA ALA A 157 -13.17 1.31 20.93
C ALA A 157 -13.56 0.37 19.79
N LEU A 158 -12.58 -0.15 19.03
CA LEU A 158 -12.81 -1.15 18.00
C LEU A 158 -13.35 -2.45 18.59
N ALA A 159 -12.75 -2.94 19.67
CA ALA A 159 -13.21 -4.15 20.34
C ALA A 159 -14.64 -4.01 20.89
N VAL A 160 -14.96 -2.90 21.56
CA VAL A 160 -16.33 -2.60 22.02
C VAL A 160 -17.31 -2.54 20.85
N PHE A 161 -16.92 -1.92 19.73
CA PHE A 161 -17.73 -1.92 18.52
C PHE A 161 -17.99 -3.35 18.00
N LEU A 162 -16.94 -4.15 17.77
CA LEU A 162 -17.08 -5.52 17.24
C LEU A 162 -17.92 -6.41 18.16
N LYS A 163 -17.73 -6.28 19.49
CA LYS A 163 -18.54 -6.93 20.52
C LYS A 163 -20.02 -6.51 20.46
N SER A 164 -20.31 -5.22 20.20
CA SER A 164 -21.68 -4.73 20.01
C SER A 164 -22.37 -5.30 18.76
N GLN A 165 -21.59 -5.64 17.72
CA GLN A 165 -22.08 -6.31 16.51
C GLN A 165 -22.20 -7.84 16.68
N GLY A 166 -21.91 -8.38 17.86
CA GLY A 166 -21.97 -9.82 18.14
C GLY A 166 -20.81 -10.63 17.56
N VAL A 167 -19.73 -9.98 17.13
CA VAL A 167 -18.56 -10.66 16.54
C VAL A 167 -17.88 -11.55 17.59
N ARG A 168 -17.48 -12.76 17.17
CA ARG A 168 -16.70 -13.70 17.98
C ARG A 168 -15.56 -14.24 17.15
N PHE A 169 -14.33 -14.07 17.61
CA PHE A 169 -13.15 -14.63 16.93
C PHE A 169 -12.98 -16.12 17.26
N THR A 170 -12.73 -16.91 16.23
CA THR A 170 -12.33 -18.33 16.33
C THR A 170 -10.81 -18.50 16.28
N SER A 171 -10.15 -17.66 15.48
CA SER A 171 -8.69 -17.56 15.36
C SER A 171 -8.29 -16.10 15.23
N VAL A 172 -7.12 -15.73 15.73
CA VAL A 172 -6.53 -14.39 15.56
C VAL A 172 -5.09 -14.53 15.11
N TYR A 173 -4.74 -13.81 14.05
CA TYR A 173 -3.37 -13.75 13.51
C TYR A 173 -2.86 -12.31 13.61
N SER A 174 -1.56 -12.15 13.82
CA SER A 174 -0.92 -10.82 13.92
C SER A 174 0.47 -10.81 13.31
N SER A 175 0.87 -9.65 12.81
CA SER A 175 2.25 -9.35 12.47
C SER A 175 3.14 -9.40 13.73
N PRO A 176 4.40 -9.83 13.65
CA PRO A 176 5.32 -9.86 14.79
C PRO A 176 5.69 -8.46 15.31
N LEU A 177 5.39 -7.38 14.57
CA LEU A 177 5.76 -6.00 14.94
C LEU A 177 4.94 -5.49 16.14
N ASP A 178 5.60 -4.78 17.07
CA ASP A 178 5.02 -4.38 18.37
C ASP A 178 3.69 -3.64 18.24
N ARG A 179 3.54 -2.78 17.24
CA ARG A 179 2.30 -2.02 16.96
C ARG A 179 1.11 -2.93 16.66
N ALA A 180 1.31 -3.95 15.83
CA ALA A 180 0.27 -4.89 15.42
C ALA A 180 -0.04 -5.90 16.53
N ARG A 181 1.00 -6.43 17.19
CA ARG A 181 0.83 -7.33 18.33
C ARG A 181 0.11 -6.64 19.49
N SER A 182 0.51 -5.42 19.86
CA SER A 182 -0.15 -4.63 20.91
C SER A 182 -1.62 -4.33 20.57
N MET A 183 -1.94 -4.12 19.29
CA MET A 183 -3.31 -3.95 18.81
C MET A 183 -4.12 -5.23 19.00
N ALA A 184 -3.60 -6.36 18.49
CA ALA A 184 -4.25 -7.66 18.59
C ALA A 184 -4.53 -8.05 20.05
N VAL A 185 -3.53 -7.92 20.93
CA VAL A 185 -3.67 -8.18 22.38
C VAL A 185 -4.75 -7.30 23.01
N SER A 186 -4.71 -5.99 22.76
CA SER A 186 -5.69 -5.03 23.32
C SER A 186 -7.12 -5.33 22.88
N VAL A 187 -7.30 -5.76 21.61
CA VAL A 187 -8.62 -6.17 21.10
C VAL A 187 -9.06 -7.50 21.70
N CYS A 188 -8.17 -8.50 21.75
CA CYS A 188 -8.49 -9.84 22.27
C CYS A 188 -8.94 -9.80 23.73
N GLN A 189 -8.26 -9.03 24.58
CA GLN A 189 -8.62 -8.86 25.99
C GLN A 189 -10.07 -8.37 26.17
N GLU A 190 -10.49 -7.34 25.45
CA GLU A 190 -11.86 -6.81 25.51
C GLU A 190 -12.88 -7.75 24.83
N MET A 191 -12.49 -8.44 23.77
CA MET A 191 -13.31 -9.48 23.11
C MET A 191 -13.40 -10.79 23.91
N SER A 192 -12.70 -10.91 25.05
CA SER A 192 -12.59 -12.13 25.86
C SER A 192 -12.01 -13.34 25.10
N PHE A 193 -11.07 -13.07 24.19
CA PHE A 193 -10.25 -14.06 23.49
C PHE A 193 -8.87 -14.13 24.18
N SER A 194 -8.35 -15.33 24.41
CA SER A 194 -7.07 -15.48 25.13
C SER A 194 -5.88 -15.04 24.28
N GLU A 195 -4.98 -14.25 24.86
CA GLU A 195 -3.76 -13.77 24.19
C GLU A 195 -2.85 -14.93 23.73
N GLU A 196 -2.86 -16.06 24.45
CA GLU A 196 -2.06 -17.25 24.12
C GLU A 196 -2.47 -17.92 22.79
N HIS A 197 -3.66 -17.61 22.28
CA HIS A 197 -4.19 -18.09 20.99
C HIS A 197 -4.02 -17.07 19.86
N VAL A 198 -3.27 -15.98 20.07
CA VAL A 198 -2.90 -15.04 19.00
C VAL A 198 -1.68 -15.58 18.26
N HIS A 199 -1.86 -16.00 17.01
CA HIS A 199 -0.80 -16.56 16.18
C HIS A 199 0.03 -15.44 15.53
N SER A 200 1.32 -15.35 15.86
CA SER A 200 2.24 -14.48 15.14
C SER A 200 2.57 -15.08 13.77
N SER A 201 2.56 -14.27 12.71
CA SER A 201 2.88 -14.69 11.34
C SER A 201 3.74 -13.65 10.63
N ASP A 202 4.94 -14.04 10.22
CA ASP A 202 5.85 -13.19 9.44
C ASP A 202 5.28 -12.82 8.07
N ALA A 203 4.34 -13.62 7.53
CA ALA A 203 3.64 -13.28 6.30
C ALA A 203 2.82 -11.99 6.43
N LEU A 204 2.38 -11.61 7.64
CA LEU A 204 1.63 -10.38 7.93
C LEU A 204 2.53 -9.16 8.21
N ILE A 205 3.85 -9.27 8.08
CA ILE A 205 4.76 -8.14 8.32
C ILE A 205 4.54 -6.99 7.32
N GLU A 206 4.88 -5.76 7.71
CA GLU A 206 4.84 -4.59 6.83
C GLU A 206 5.68 -4.83 5.56
N MET A 207 5.37 -4.13 4.45
CA MET A 207 6.28 -4.09 3.30
C MET A 207 7.67 -3.61 3.75
N SER A 208 8.73 -4.31 3.33
CA SER A 208 10.10 -3.83 3.60
C SER A 208 10.38 -2.60 2.75
N LEU A 209 10.78 -1.51 3.38
CA LEU A 209 11.33 -0.35 2.68
C LEU A 209 12.87 -0.38 2.62
N GLY A 210 13.49 -1.45 3.14
CA GLY A 210 14.92 -1.73 3.00
C GLY A 210 15.78 -0.62 3.58
N ASP A 211 16.74 -0.12 2.79
CA ASP A 211 17.69 0.93 3.20
C ASP A 211 17.02 2.29 3.45
N TRP A 212 15.71 2.43 3.19
CA TRP A 212 14.94 3.61 3.55
C TRP A 212 14.44 3.60 5.01
N GLU A 213 14.38 2.45 5.67
CA GLU A 213 13.81 2.33 7.01
C GLU A 213 14.62 3.07 8.08
N GLY A 214 13.94 3.84 8.94
CA GLY A 214 14.55 4.61 10.03
C GLY A 214 15.21 5.94 9.62
N CYS A 215 15.45 6.16 8.33
CA CYS A 215 15.96 7.42 7.79
C CYS A 215 14.89 8.51 7.73
N ASN A 216 15.33 9.76 7.56
CA ASN A 216 14.41 10.88 7.41
C ASN A 216 13.86 10.99 5.99
N GLN A 217 12.58 11.32 5.85
CA GLN A 217 11.91 11.51 4.57
C GLN A 217 12.54 12.62 3.71
N SER A 218 13.17 13.62 4.36
CA SER A 218 13.92 14.68 3.66
C SER A 218 15.32 14.28 3.21
N GLU A 219 15.91 13.21 3.76
CA GLU A 219 17.26 12.73 3.41
C GLU A 219 17.27 11.88 2.14
N ILE A 220 16.23 11.07 1.91
CA ILE A 220 16.22 10.06 0.82
C ILE A 220 15.51 10.57 -0.45
N GLU A 221 15.06 11.82 -0.46
CA GLU A 221 14.45 12.47 -1.63
C GLU A 221 13.18 11.79 -2.19
N ILE A 222 12.59 10.83 -1.47
CA ILE A 222 11.48 9.97 -1.94
C ILE A 222 10.26 10.79 -2.41
N TYR A 223 10.03 11.93 -1.77
CA TYR A 223 8.92 12.84 -2.07
C TYR A 223 9.23 13.85 -3.18
N LYS A 224 10.38 13.72 -3.87
CA LYS A 224 10.60 14.45 -5.14
C LYS A 224 9.63 13.94 -6.22
N PRO A 225 9.01 14.83 -7.01
CA PRO A 225 8.05 14.43 -8.04
C PRO A 225 8.56 13.37 -9.02
N GLU A 226 9.86 13.39 -9.31
CA GLU A 226 10.53 12.45 -10.22
C GLU A 226 10.57 11.04 -9.63
N ILE A 227 10.90 10.91 -8.34
CA ILE A 227 10.93 9.63 -7.63
C ILE A 227 9.51 9.10 -7.42
N LEU A 228 8.57 9.95 -7.02
CA LEU A 228 7.15 9.58 -6.91
C LEU A 228 6.59 9.09 -8.27
N SER A 229 6.94 9.75 -9.38
CA SER A 229 6.53 9.32 -10.72
C SER A 229 7.20 8.00 -11.14
N LEU A 230 8.44 7.74 -10.73
CA LEU A 230 9.11 6.45 -10.96
C LEU A 230 8.43 5.34 -10.17
N ILE A 231 8.13 5.56 -8.89
CA ILE A 231 7.43 4.61 -8.02
C ILE A 231 6.09 4.23 -8.66
N ASP A 232 5.29 5.22 -9.05
CA ASP A 232 3.96 5.04 -9.66
C ASP A 232 4.04 4.21 -10.96
N LYS A 233 4.91 4.60 -11.90
CA LYS A 233 5.11 3.89 -13.18
C LYS A 233 5.64 2.46 -13.03
N CYS A 234 6.32 2.16 -11.94
CA CYS A 234 6.91 0.85 -11.70
C CYS A 234 6.05 -0.05 -10.79
N GLN A 235 4.89 0.39 -10.28
CA GLN A 235 4.02 -0.49 -9.52
C GLN A 235 3.47 -1.64 -10.39
N PRO A 236 3.26 -2.86 -9.82
CA PRO A 236 3.49 -3.27 -8.44
C PRO A 236 4.92 -3.77 -8.15
N ASP A 237 5.85 -3.59 -9.10
CA ASP A 237 7.19 -4.21 -9.10
C ASP A 237 8.31 -3.28 -8.61
N PHE A 238 8.01 -2.01 -8.30
CA PHE A 238 8.95 -1.08 -7.68
C PHE A 238 9.50 -1.64 -6.36
N THR A 239 10.82 -1.58 -6.18
CA THR A 239 11.51 -1.84 -4.91
C THR A 239 12.34 -0.62 -4.51
N SER A 240 12.31 -0.28 -3.23
CA SER A 240 13.39 0.53 -2.66
C SER A 240 14.67 -0.31 -2.56
N PRO A 241 15.86 0.32 -2.43
CA PRO A 241 17.12 -0.42 -2.21
C PRO A 241 17.00 -1.36 -1.01
N SER A 242 17.34 -2.63 -1.21
CA SER A 242 17.20 -3.71 -0.21
C SER A 242 15.78 -3.95 0.32
N GLY A 243 14.75 -3.40 -0.34
CA GLY A 243 13.34 -3.46 0.06
C GLY A 243 12.53 -4.59 -0.59
N GLU A 244 11.21 -4.45 -0.53
CA GLU A 244 10.21 -5.38 -1.05
C GLU A 244 9.21 -4.65 -1.97
N SER A 245 8.73 -5.30 -3.04
CA SER A 245 7.71 -4.75 -3.94
C SER A 245 6.30 -5.15 -3.53
N LEU A 246 5.28 -4.43 -4.00
CA LEU A 246 3.88 -4.81 -3.78
C LEU A 246 3.58 -6.22 -4.31
N ARG A 247 4.20 -6.66 -5.42
CA ARG A 247 4.06 -8.03 -5.92
C ARG A 247 4.66 -9.07 -4.97
N GLN A 248 5.78 -8.77 -4.30
CA GLN A 248 6.35 -9.66 -3.29
C GLN A 248 5.46 -9.75 -2.04
N VAL A 249 4.89 -8.63 -1.60
CA VAL A 249 3.87 -8.58 -0.53
C VAL A 249 2.64 -9.41 -0.91
N GLU A 250 2.11 -9.22 -2.11
CA GLU A 250 0.98 -9.99 -2.67
C GLU A 250 1.28 -11.49 -2.62
N PHE A 251 2.43 -11.92 -3.13
CA PHE A 251 2.80 -13.33 -3.19
C PHE A 251 2.82 -13.98 -1.79
N ARG A 252 3.47 -13.34 -0.79
CA ARG A 252 3.47 -13.89 0.59
C ARG A 252 2.10 -13.86 1.26
N MET A 253 1.22 -12.93 0.88
CA MET A 253 -0.15 -12.88 1.40
C MET A 253 -1.05 -13.95 0.77
N VAL A 254 -0.91 -14.23 -0.53
CA VAL A 254 -1.58 -15.34 -1.21
C VAL A 254 -1.14 -16.70 -0.65
N GLN A 255 0.11 -16.85 -0.20
CA GLN A 255 0.57 -18.08 0.47
C GLN A 255 0.09 -18.21 1.94
N PHE A 256 -0.45 -17.15 2.54
CA PHE A 256 -0.93 -17.14 3.93
C PHE A 256 -2.43 -17.38 4.07
N LEU A 257 -3.22 -17.07 3.02
CA LEU A 257 -4.68 -17.21 2.97
C LEU A 257 -5.13 -18.64 2.59
#